data_AF-A0A925AWW6-F1
#
_entry.id   AF-A0A925AWW6-F1
#
_cell.length_a   1.000
_cell.length_b   1.000
_cell.length_c   1.000
_cell.angle_alpha   90.00
_cell.angle_beta   90.00
_cell.angle_gamma   90.00
#
_symmetry.space_group_name_H-M   'P 1'
#
loop_
_entity.id
_entity.type
_entity.pdbx_description
1 polymer ?
#
loop_
_entity_poly.entity_id
_entity_poly.type
_entity_poly.pdbx_seq_one_letter_code
_entity_poly.pdbx_strand_id
1 'polypeptide(L)'
;MESATKPQSSRRRLSRAAFYIHLWIGIVFTFSLIAISVTGILLNHKRGLGLMPAIEHEASRPLADALALSRLAEIGLSAVPNREDVSRTRDMSRIDRMDVRPRNGYVKVRLRDSASTEVTVDLSDGRVLHVGPRGDVFLERLHSGEVFGGRWVLLSDAAAVALVITLITGYWLWLAPRLFSRAPEPASDEKRPGAKPRRAS
;
A
#
# COMPACT_ATOMS: atom_id res chain seq x y z
N MET A 1 16.15 -44.32 31.74
CA MET A 1 15.13 -43.25 31.71
C MET A 1 15.46 -42.33 30.55
N GLU A 2 14.40 -41.93 29.82
CA GLU A 2 14.32 -40.85 28.83
C GLU A 2 14.95 -41.04 27.43
N SER A 3 14.13 -41.53 26.49
CA SER A 3 14.39 -41.44 25.06
C SER A 3 13.83 -40.13 24.49
N ALA A 4 14.72 -39.23 24.08
CA ALA A 4 14.37 -37.96 23.45
C ALA A 4 14.18 -38.13 21.93
N THR A 5 13.08 -38.74 21.50
CA THR A 5 12.68 -38.86 20.07
C THR A 5 11.54 -37.90 19.68
N LYS A 6 11.51 -36.69 20.24
CA LYS A 6 10.45 -35.69 19.99
C LYS A 6 10.61 -34.68 18.82
N PRO A 7 11.73 -34.55 18.05
CA PRO A 7 11.86 -33.40 17.14
C PRO A 7 11.13 -33.54 15.79
N GLN A 8 10.95 -34.76 15.24
CA GLN A 8 10.39 -34.90 13.88
C GLN A 8 8.85 -34.77 13.81
N SER A 9 8.12 -35.26 14.82
CA SER A 9 6.65 -35.25 14.82
C SER A 9 6.09 -33.83 14.99
N SER A 10 6.69 -33.03 15.88
CA SER A 10 6.31 -31.64 16.12
C SER A 10 6.56 -30.75 14.88
N ARG A 11 7.65 -30.98 14.15
CA ARG A 11 7.97 -30.25 12.91
C ARG A 11 6.95 -30.53 11.80
N ARG A 12 6.56 -31.79 11.61
CA ARG A 12 5.51 -32.16 10.64
C ARG A 12 4.16 -31.56 10.98
N ARG A 13 3.82 -31.45 12.28
CA ARG A 13 2.59 -30.79 12.75
C ARG A 13 2.61 -29.28 12.48
N LEU A 14 3.74 -28.61 12.72
CA LEU A 14 3.91 -27.17 12.48
C LEU A 14 3.80 -26.82 10.99
N SER A 15 4.46 -27.58 10.10
CA SER A 15 4.35 -27.33 8.65
C SER A 15 2.94 -27.58 8.12
N ARG A 16 2.23 -28.58 8.64
CA ARG A 16 0.80 -28.80 8.30
C ARG A 16 -0.08 -27.64 8.77
N ALA A 17 0.12 -27.17 10.00
CA ALA A 17 -0.61 -26.02 10.52
C ALA A 17 -0.33 -24.76 9.67
N ALA A 18 0.94 -24.48 9.34
CA ALA A 18 1.31 -23.38 8.47
C ALA A 18 0.65 -23.47 7.09
N PHE A 19 0.57 -24.68 6.51
CA PHE A 19 -0.12 -24.91 5.24
C PHE A 19 -1.61 -24.56 5.31
N TYR A 20 -2.33 -25.06 6.32
CA TYR A 20 -3.76 -24.79 6.45
C TYR A 20 -4.05 -23.32 6.83
N ILE A 21 -3.23 -22.71 7.69
CA ILE A 21 -3.32 -21.28 8.00
C ILE A 21 -3.14 -20.46 6.71
N HIS A 22 -2.09 -20.76 5.93
CA HIS A 22 -1.84 -20.07 4.67
C HIS A 22 -3.00 -20.23 3.68
N LEU A 23 -3.47 -21.47 3.48
CA LEU A 23 -4.56 -21.79 2.55
C LEU A 23 -5.85 -21.05 2.92
N TRP A 24 -6.30 -21.16 4.17
CA TRP A 24 -7.59 -20.61 4.58
C TRP A 24 -7.56 -19.09 4.73
N ILE A 25 -6.50 -18.51 5.29
CA ILE A 25 -6.35 -17.04 5.31
C ILE A 25 -6.28 -16.50 3.90
N GLY A 26 -5.50 -17.15 3.01
CA GLY A 26 -5.44 -16.81 1.60
C GLY A 26 -6.82 -16.78 0.97
N ILE A 27 -7.58 -17.87 1.06
CA ILE A 27 -8.93 -17.95 0.47
C ILE A 27 -9.87 -16.88 1.03
N VAL A 28 -9.94 -16.73 2.36
CA VAL A 28 -10.86 -15.79 3.01
C VAL A 28 -10.58 -14.34 2.61
N PHE A 29 -9.30 -13.97 2.51
CA PHE A 29 -8.89 -12.59 2.22
C PHE A 29 -8.53 -12.33 0.75
N THR A 30 -8.63 -13.32 -0.15
CA THR A 30 -8.19 -13.18 -1.55
C THR A 30 -8.75 -11.93 -2.22
N PHE A 31 -10.07 -11.70 -2.13
CA PHE A 31 -10.70 -10.56 -2.78
C PHE A 31 -10.24 -9.22 -2.19
N SER A 32 -10.14 -9.12 -0.87
CA SER A 32 -9.64 -7.92 -0.19
C SER A 32 -8.18 -7.64 -0.57
N LEU A 33 -7.33 -8.66 -0.61
CA LEU A 33 -5.92 -8.53 -0.97
C LEU A 33 -5.76 -8.11 -2.44
N ILE A 34 -6.55 -8.66 -3.35
CA ILE A 34 -6.56 -8.23 -4.76
C ILE A 34 -7.00 -6.78 -4.87
N ALA A 35 -8.11 -6.40 -4.23
CA ALA A 35 -8.62 -5.04 -4.26
C ALA A 35 -7.60 -4.04 -3.73
N ILE A 36 -7.01 -4.30 -2.56
CA ILE A 36 -5.97 -3.44 -1.94
C ILE A 36 -4.72 -3.39 -2.84
N SER A 37 -4.30 -4.50 -3.42
CA SER A 37 -3.12 -4.54 -4.31
C SER A 37 -3.34 -3.72 -5.58
N VAL A 38 -4.46 -3.94 -6.28
CA VAL A 38 -4.79 -3.22 -7.52
C VAL A 38 -4.96 -1.73 -7.24
N THR A 39 -5.71 -1.36 -6.22
CA THR A 39 -5.89 0.05 -5.84
C THR A 39 -4.59 0.69 -5.38
N GLY A 40 -3.73 -0.02 -4.65
CA GLY A 40 -2.40 0.46 -4.26
C GLY A 40 -1.49 0.76 -5.46
N ILE A 41 -1.49 -0.13 -6.46
CA ILE A 41 -0.76 0.09 -7.72
C ILE A 41 -1.30 1.34 -8.43
N LEU A 42 -2.62 1.48 -8.56
CA LEU A 42 -3.26 2.63 -9.19
C LEU A 42 -2.91 3.95 -8.45
N LEU A 43 -2.93 3.94 -7.10
CA LEU A 43 -2.60 5.10 -6.27
C LEU A 43 -1.14 5.55 -6.48
N ASN A 44 -0.19 4.63 -6.64
CA ASN A 44 1.20 4.95 -6.97
C ASN A 44 1.34 5.64 -8.34
N HIS A 45 0.42 5.40 -9.28
CA HIS A 45 0.44 5.93 -10.64
C HIS A 45 -0.59 7.05 -10.87
N LYS A 46 -1.12 7.67 -9.80
CA LYS A 46 -2.23 8.65 -9.88
C LYS A 46 -2.01 9.83 -10.82
N ARG A 47 -0.75 10.26 -11.05
CA ARG A 47 -0.43 11.31 -12.02
C ARG A 47 -0.53 10.82 -13.47
N GLY A 48 0.04 9.65 -13.77
CA GLY A 48 -0.02 9.05 -15.10
C GLY A 48 -1.45 8.64 -15.50
N LEU A 49 -2.30 8.36 -14.52
CA LEU A 49 -3.71 8.03 -14.72
C LEU A 49 -4.64 9.27 -14.80
N GLY A 50 -4.10 10.48 -14.71
CA GLY A 50 -4.89 11.72 -14.75
C GLY A 50 -5.77 11.96 -13.51
N LEU A 51 -5.60 11.18 -12.44
CA LEU A 51 -6.37 11.30 -11.20
C LEU A 51 -5.87 12.43 -10.31
N MET A 52 -4.63 12.87 -10.53
CA MET A 52 -4.04 14.04 -9.90
C MET A 52 -3.42 14.93 -10.99
N PRO A 53 -3.88 16.18 -11.16
CA PRO A 53 -3.33 17.10 -12.15
C PRO A 53 -1.83 17.32 -11.90
N ALA A 54 -1.02 17.15 -12.94
CA ALA A 54 0.36 17.57 -12.94
C ALA A 54 0.39 19.06 -13.30
N ILE A 55 0.63 19.90 -12.30
CA ILE A 55 0.83 21.33 -12.51
C ILE A 55 2.33 21.52 -12.59
N GLU A 56 2.85 21.59 -13.81
CA GLU A 56 4.21 22.02 -14.07
C GLU A 56 4.27 23.52 -13.86
N HIS A 57 4.74 23.91 -12.68
CA HIS A 57 4.94 25.29 -12.29
C HIS A 57 6.25 25.39 -11.53
N GLU A 58 7.05 26.38 -11.92
CA GLU A 58 8.28 26.78 -11.24
C GLU A 58 8.03 28.08 -10.48
N ALA A 59 8.74 28.25 -9.38
CA ALA A 59 8.60 29.45 -8.58
C ALA A 59 8.97 30.69 -9.39
N SER A 60 7.97 31.53 -9.67
CA SER A 60 8.14 32.77 -10.42
C SER A 60 8.97 33.83 -9.66
N ARG A 61 8.98 33.77 -8.32
CA ARG A 61 9.62 34.73 -7.41
C ARG A 61 10.16 34.06 -6.14
N PRO A 62 11.07 34.71 -5.39
CA PRO A 62 11.53 34.22 -4.09
C PRO A 62 10.37 34.01 -3.12
N LEU A 63 10.51 33.03 -2.22
CA LEU A 63 9.50 32.75 -1.19
C LEU A 63 9.23 33.96 -0.27
N ALA A 64 10.19 34.87 -0.13
CA ALA A 64 10.03 36.10 0.65
C ALA A 64 8.91 37.01 0.10
N ASP A 65 8.59 36.90 -1.20
CA ASP A 65 7.54 37.66 -1.85
C ASP A 65 6.17 36.96 -1.77
N ALA A 66 6.08 35.85 -1.03
CA ALA A 66 4.84 35.10 -0.92
C ALA A 66 3.74 35.92 -0.22
N LEU A 67 2.55 35.88 -0.79
CA LEU A 67 1.34 36.44 -0.19
C LEU A 67 1.05 35.76 1.15
N ALA A 68 0.43 36.51 2.05
CA ALA A 68 -0.03 35.99 3.32
C ALA A 68 -0.96 34.78 3.12
N LEU A 69 -0.84 33.77 3.98
CA LEU A 69 -1.64 32.54 3.88
C LEU A 69 -3.15 32.82 3.92
N SER A 70 -3.58 33.82 4.70
CA SER A 70 -4.97 34.29 4.74
C SER A 70 -5.45 34.78 3.37
N ARG A 71 -4.60 35.52 2.64
CA ARG A 71 -4.94 36.01 1.31
C ARG A 71 -5.03 34.87 0.30
N LEU A 72 -4.10 33.92 0.36
CA LEU A 72 -4.12 32.72 -0.48
C LEU A 72 -5.36 31.84 -0.20
N ALA A 73 -5.78 31.76 1.07
CA ALA A 73 -7.00 31.08 1.47
C ALA A 73 -8.26 31.73 0.88
N GLU A 74 -8.37 33.06 0.96
CA GLU A 74 -9.46 33.82 0.33
C GLU A 74 -9.51 33.61 -1.18
N ILE A 75 -8.36 33.67 -1.85
CA ILE A 75 -8.25 33.43 -3.29
C ILE A 75 -8.75 32.02 -3.60
N GLY A 76 -8.27 31.02 -2.86
CA GLY A 76 -8.69 29.63 -3.01
C GLY A 76 -10.20 29.43 -2.86
N LEU A 77 -10.83 30.08 -1.89
CA LEU A 77 -12.29 30.04 -1.70
C LEU A 77 -13.05 30.75 -2.83
N SER A 78 -12.52 31.86 -3.33
CA SER A 78 -13.15 32.67 -4.39
C SER A 78 -13.08 32.02 -5.77
N ALA A 79 -12.10 31.13 -6.00
CA ALA A 79 -11.82 30.53 -7.30
C ALA A 79 -12.79 29.40 -7.70
N VAL A 80 -13.66 28.93 -6.80
CA VAL A 80 -14.57 27.81 -7.09
C VAL A 80 -15.88 28.33 -7.70
N PRO A 81 -16.21 27.94 -8.96
CA PRO A 81 -17.44 28.36 -9.63
C PRO A 81 -18.69 27.86 -8.89
N ASN A 82 -19.77 28.65 -8.87
CA ASN A 82 -21.11 28.29 -8.34
C ASN A 82 -21.26 28.05 -6.83
N ARG A 83 -20.55 28.81 -5.99
CA ARG A 83 -20.90 28.89 -4.55
C ARG A 83 -21.57 30.23 -4.28
N GLU A 84 -22.91 30.21 -4.37
CA GLU A 84 -23.89 31.33 -4.36
C GLU A 84 -23.87 32.30 -3.16
N ASP A 85 -22.74 32.49 -2.47
CA ASP A 85 -22.73 33.39 -1.32
C ASP A 85 -21.33 34.02 -1.14
N VAL A 86 -21.21 35.29 -1.51
CA VAL A 86 -20.01 36.12 -1.29
C VAL A 86 -19.64 36.16 0.21
N SER A 87 -20.64 36.03 1.09
CA SER A 87 -20.45 35.91 2.55
C SER A 87 -19.71 34.62 2.96
N ARG A 88 -19.82 33.54 2.17
CA ARG A 88 -19.17 32.24 2.43
C ARG A 88 -17.74 32.16 1.86
N THR A 89 -17.29 33.15 1.09
CA THR A 89 -15.91 33.23 0.58
C THR A 89 -14.90 33.56 1.70
N ARG A 90 -15.37 34.05 2.85
CA ARG A 90 -14.56 34.32 4.05
C ARG A 90 -14.66 33.24 5.12
N ASP A 91 -15.48 32.23 4.93
CA ASP A 91 -15.64 31.14 5.88
C ASP A 91 -14.49 30.13 5.76
N MET A 92 -13.47 30.34 6.58
CA MET A 92 -12.27 29.49 6.61
C MET A 92 -12.56 28.06 7.08
N SER A 93 -13.71 27.79 7.72
CA SER A 93 -14.10 26.42 8.15
C SER A 93 -14.32 25.46 6.97
N ARG A 94 -14.49 26.02 5.77
CA ARG A 94 -14.63 25.28 4.51
C ARG A 94 -13.31 24.81 3.94
N ILE A 95 -12.18 25.27 4.47
CA ILE A 95 -10.86 24.77 4.08
C ILE A 95 -10.56 23.57 4.95
N ASP A 96 -10.34 22.42 4.32
CA ASP A 96 -9.91 21.20 4.99
C ASP A 96 -8.42 21.28 5.37
N ARG A 97 -7.59 21.70 4.41
CA ARG A 97 -6.14 21.87 4.59
C ARG A 97 -5.54 22.76 3.51
N MET A 98 -4.39 23.36 3.81
CA MET A 98 -3.54 24.03 2.83
C MET A 98 -2.17 23.35 2.78
N ASP A 99 -1.76 22.88 1.61
CA ASP A 99 -0.45 22.24 1.35
C ASP A 99 0.45 23.22 0.59
N VAL A 100 1.37 23.88 1.30
CA VAL A 100 2.28 24.88 0.75
C VAL A 100 3.52 24.17 0.19
N ARG A 101 3.87 24.44 -1.07
CA ARG A 101 5.01 23.82 -1.77
C ARG A 101 5.99 24.88 -2.26
N PRO A 102 6.88 25.39 -1.40
CA PRO A 102 7.80 26.48 -1.75
C PRO A 102 8.68 26.17 -2.96
N ARG A 103 9.17 24.92 -3.05
CA ARG A 103 10.00 24.46 -4.18
C ARG A 103 9.32 24.65 -5.54
N ASN A 104 7.98 24.55 -5.58
CA ASN A 104 7.20 24.69 -6.79
C ASN A 104 6.51 26.06 -6.91
N GLY A 105 6.64 26.94 -5.91
CA GLY A 105 6.04 28.27 -5.95
C GLY A 105 4.52 28.35 -5.79
N TYR A 106 3.85 27.29 -5.32
CA TYR A 106 2.38 27.28 -5.16
C TYR A 106 1.91 26.73 -3.82
N VAL A 107 0.65 27.02 -3.48
CA VAL A 107 -0.12 26.37 -2.41
C VAL A 107 -1.34 25.66 -2.99
N LYS A 108 -1.66 24.48 -2.45
CA LYS A 108 -2.91 23.76 -2.73
C LYS A 108 -3.89 23.99 -1.58
N VAL A 109 -4.97 24.69 -1.86
CA VAL A 109 -6.09 24.90 -0.94
C VAL A 109 -7.12 23.80 -1.17
N ARG A 110 -7.25 22.89 -0.22
CA ARG A 110 -8.23 21.80 -0.27
C ARG A 110 -9.48 22.20 0.48
N LEU A 111 -10.63 22.02 -0.14
CA LEU A 111 -11.92 22.33 0.44
C LEU A 111 -12.54 21.11 1.11
N ARG A 112 -13.30 21.37 2.17
CA ARG A 112 -14.11 20.42 2.91
C ARG A 112 -15.45 20.24 2.18
N ASP A 113 -15.40 19.58 1.03
CA ASP A 113 -16.58 19.18 0.27
C ASP A 113 -16.50 17.71 -0.16
N SER A 114 -17.61 17.18 -0.66
CA SER A 114 -17.71 15.79 -1.08
C SER A 114 -16.78 15.45 -2.25
N ALA A 115 -16.50 16.42 -3.12
CA ALA A 115 -15.61 16.29 -4.26
C ALA A 115 -14.12 16.46 -3.91
N SER A 116 -13.80 16.83 -2.67
CA SER A 116 -12.46 17.23 -2.23
C SER A 116 -11.79 18.21 -3.18
N THR A 117 -12.52 19.25 -3.59
CA THR A 117 -12.04 20.23 -4.56
C THR A 117 -10.72 20.85 -4.09
N GLU A 118 -9.74 20.88 -4.99
CA GLU A 118 -8.41 21.43 -4.74
C GLU A 118 -8.18 22.60 -5.68
N VAL A 119 -7.84 23.75 -5.10
CA VAL A 119 -7.45 24.97 -5.81
C VAL A 119 -5.95 25.17 -5.64
N THR A 120 -5.22 25.26 -6.73
CA THR A 120 -3.78 25.56 -6.71
C THR A 120 -3.57 27.03 -7.03
N VAL A 121 -2.86 27.73 -6.16
CA VAL A 121 -2.62 29.17 -6.23
C VAL A 121 -1.12 29.43 -6.18
N ASP A 122 -0.59 30.26 -7.08
CA ASP A 122 0.80 30.76 -7.04
C ASP A 122 1.02 31.56 -5.75
N LEU A 123 2.12 31.29 -5.06
CA LEU A 123 2.45 31.90 -3.77
C LEU A 123 2.69 33.41 -3.88
N SER A 124 3.22 33.87 -5.01
CA SER A 124 3.77 35.22 -5.16
C SER A 124 2.77 36.23 -5.72
N ASP A 125 2.00 35.85 -6.74
CA ASP A 125 1.05 36.75 -7.40
C ASP A 125 -0.43 36.38 -7.13
N GLY A 126 -0.68 35.25 -6.47
CA GLY A 126 -2.03 34.79 -6.15
C GLY A 126 -2.82 34.29 -7.36
N ARG A 127 -2.16 34.04 -8.49
CA ARG A 127 -2.82 33.51 -9.68
C ARG A 127 -3.32 32.09 -9.44
N VAL A 128 -4.55 31.82 -9.85
CA VAL A 128 -5.14 30.49 -9.79
C VAL A 128 -4.58 29.65 -10.94
N LEU A 129 -3.79 28.64 -10.62
CA LEU A 129 -3.15 27.76 -11.59
C LEU A 129 -4.05 26.61 -12.01
N HIS A 130 -4.88 26.11 -11.08
CA HIS A 130 -5.77 24.98 -11.33
C HIS A 130 -6.92 24.95 -10.32
N VAL A 131 -8.12 24.57 -10.79
CA VAL A 131 -9.29 24.27 -9.95
C VAL A 131 -9.88 22.95 -10.43
N GLY A 132 -10.05 21.99 -9.54
CA GLY A 132 -10.73 20.74 -9.92
C GLY A 132 -10.99 19.79 -8.76
N PRO A 133 -11.85 18.78 -8.98
CA PRO A 133 -12.03 17.69 -8.04
C PRO A 133 -10.77 16.83 -7.97
N ARG A 134 -10.59 16.13 -6.86
CA ARG A 134 -9.47 15.21 -6.69
C ARG A 134 -9.88 13.78 -7.02
N GLY A 135 -9.44 13.28 -8.17
CA GLY A 135 -9.77 11.95 -8.66
C GLY A 135 -9.18 10.81 -7.83
N ASP A 136 -8.12 11.09 -7.06
CA ASP A 136 -7.49 10.08 -6.18
C ASP A 136 -8.33 9.75 -4.94
N VAL A 137 -9.25 10.62 -4.50
CA VAL A 137 -10.00 10.44 -3.24
C VAL A 137 -10.92 9.23 -3.28
N PHE A 138 -11.56 8.94 -4.41
CA PHE A 138 -12.35 7.72 -4.55
C PHE A 138 -11.48 6.46 -4.41
N LEU A 139 -10.32 6.43 -5.09
CA LEU A 139 -9.39 5.31 -4.99
C LEU A 139 -8.79 5.18 -3.59
N GLU A 140 -8.45 6.29 -2.92
CA GLU A 140 -7.96 6.30 -1.53
C GLU A 140 -9.01 5.70 -0.58
N ARG A 141 -10.29 6.07 -0.74
CA ARG A 141 -11.41 5.52 0.06
C ARG A 141 -11.71 4.06 -0.27
N LEU A 142 -11.56 3.64 -1.52
CA LEU A 142 -11.74 2.25 -1.92
C LEU A 142 -10.61 1.37 -1.36
N HIS A 143 -9.36 1.86 -1.39
CA HIS A 143 -8.18 1.17 -0.87
C HIS A 143 -8.22 1.00 0.65
N SER A 144 -8.64 2.05 1.37
CA SER A 144 -8.83 2.01 2.83
C SER A 144 -10.11 1.28 3.26
N GLY A 145 -11.05 1.05 2.34
CA GLY A 145 -12.37 0.48 2.64
C GLY A 145 -13.42 1.51 3.11
N GLU A 146 -13.03 2.77 3.34
CA GLU A 146 -13.92 3.85 3.77
C GLU A 146 -15.08 4.12 2.80
N VAL A 147 -14.99 3.67 1.54
CA VAL A 147 -16.09 3.76 0.57
C VAL A 147 -17.38 3.07 1.07
N PHE A 148 -17.25 2.06 1.92
CA PHE A 148 -18.38 1.33 2.53
C PHE A 148 -18.77 1.87 3.92
N GLY A 149 -18.02 2.85 4.44
CA GLY A 149 -18.20 3.49 5.74
C GLY A 149 -16.94 3.45 6.61
N GLY A 150 -16.76 4.40 7.53
CA GLY A 150 -15.50 4.57 8.27
C GLY A 150 -15.04 3.34 9.09
N ARG A 151 -15.97 2.47 9.51
CA ARG A 151 -15.63 1.23 10.25
C ARG A 151 -15.03 0.15 9.35
N TRP A 152 -15.18 0.25 8.03
CA TRP A 152 -14.65 -0.72 7.08
C TRP A 152 -13.12 -0.62 6.89
N VAL A 153 -12.48 0.41 7.46
CA VAL A 153 -11.02 0.43 7.67
C VAL A 153 -10.52 -0.83 8.36
N LEU A 154 -11.31 -1.38 9.29
CA LEU A 154 -10.96 -2.63 9.99
C LEU A 154 -10.84 -3.84 9.06
N LEU A 155 -11.54 -3.83 7.92
CA LEU A 155 -11.39 -4.88 6.90
C LEU A 155 -10.06 -4.75 6.17
N SER A 156 -9.60 -3.52 5.90
CA SER A 156 -8.29 -3.26 5.31
C SER A 156 -7.17 -3.65 6.29
N ASP A 157 -7.32 -3.32 7.57
CA ASP A 157 -6.38 -3.74 8.63
C ASP A 157 -6.32 -5.26 8.77
N ALA A 158 -7.49 -5.92 8.78
CA ALA A 158 -7.55 -7.38 8.83
C ALA A 158 -6.90 -8.03 7.60
N ALA A 159 -7.09 -7.45 6.41
CA ALA A 159 -6.43 -7.90 5.19
C ALA A 159 -4.90 -7.68 5.24
N ALA A 160 -4.43 -6.57 5.81
CA ALA A 160 -3.00 -6.32 5.99
C ALA A 160 -2.36 -7.34 6.96
N VAL A 161 -3.02 -7.65 8.07
CA VAL A 161 -2.58 -8.71 8.99
C VAL A 161 -2.58 -10.08 8.29
N ALA A 162 -3.64 -10.39 7.53
CA ALA A 162 -3.72 -11.60 6.73
C ALA A 162 -2.58 -11.71 5.71
N LEU A 163 -2.20 -10.59 5.07
CA LEU A 163 -1.05 -10.52 4.16
C LEU A 163 0.25 -10.86 4.89
N VAL A 164 0.50 -10.27 6.06
CA VAL A 164 1.71 -10.56 6.84
C VAL A 164 1.77 -12.04 7.22
N ILE A 165 0.66 -12.61 7.70
CA ILE A 165 0.60 -14.03 8.08
C ILE A 165 0.82 -14.93 6.86
N THR A 166 0.19 -14.63 5.72
CA THR A 166 0.36 -15.41 4.49
C THR A 166 1.79 -15.33 3.96
N LEU A 167 2.44 -14.17 4.02
CA LEU A 167 3.86 -14.02 3.67
C LEU A 167 4.75 -14.85 4.60
N ILE A 168 4.60 -14.73 5.92
CA ILE A 168 5.40 -15.49 6.90
C ILE A 168 5.22 -16.99 6.71
N THR A 169 3.97 -17.45 6.64
CA THR A 169 3.66 -18.88 6.45
C THR A 169 4.13 -19.38 5.09
N GLY A 170 4.03 -18.58 4.03
CA GLY A 170 4.55 -18.90 2.70
C GLY A 170 6.06 -19.07 2.68
N TYR A 171 6.81 -18.12 3.26
CA TYR A 171 8.26 -18.22 3.43
C TYR A 171 8.65 -19.43 4.28
N TRP A 172 7.92 -19.70 5.36
CA TRP A 172 8.17 -20.88 6.20
C TRP A 172 7.99 -22.18 5.42
N LEU A 173 6.90 -22.32 4.65
CA LEU A 173 6.64 -23.50 3.82
C LEU A 173 7.68 -23.71 2.73
N TRP A 174 8.24 -22.62 2.20
CA TRP A 174 9.32 -22.66 1.22
C TRP A 174 10.68 -23.03 1.85
N LEU A 175 10.98 -22.50 3.04
CA LEU A 175 12.28 -22.65 3.68
C LEU A 175 12.41 -23.95 4.48
N ALA A 176 11.34 -24.41 5.14
CA ALA A 176 11.37 -25.59 5.99
C ALA A 176 11.85 -26.87 5.27
N PRO A 177 11.40 -27.21 4.05
CA PRO A 177 11.93 -28.36 3.33
C PRO A 177 13.42 -28.25 3.01
N ARG A 178 13.94 -27.04 2.79
CA ARG A 178 15.34 -26.81 2.41
C ARG A 178 16.29 -26.88 3.60
N LEU A 179 15.86 -26.38 4.75
CA LEU A 179 16.64 -26.45 5.99
C LEU A 179 16.68 -27.86 6.60
N PHE A 180 15.69 -28.70 6.30
CA PHE A 180 15.52 -30.00 6.95
C PHE A 180 15.62 -31.21 6.00
N SER A 181 15.80 -31.00 4.70
CA SER A 181 16.24 -32.06 3.78
C SER A 181 17.68 -32.44 4.10
N ARG A 182 17.89 -33.69 4.54
CA ARG A 182 19.25 -34.23 4.76
C ARG A 182 20.00 -34.27 3.43
N ALA A 183 21.28 -33.88 3.45
CA ALA A 183 22.19 -34.06 2.32
C ALA A 183 22.14 -35.53 1.82
N PRO A 184 22.28 -35.78 0.51
CA PRO A 184 22.34 -37.14 -0.01
C PRO A 184 23.46 -37.90 0.72
N GLU A 185 23.14 -39.11 1.19
CA GLU A 185 24.13 -40.04 1.73
C GLU A 185 25.26 -40.20 0.70
N PRO A 186 26.55 -40.12 1.09
CA PRO A 186 27.62 -40.41 0.16
C PRO A 186 27.40 -41.83 -0.36
N ALA A 187 27.36 -41.98 -1.68
CA ALA A 187 27.14 -43.25 -2.36
C ALA A 187 28.05 -44.30 -1.73
N SER A 188 27.45 -45.32 -1.10
CA SER A 188 28.19 -46.46 -0.59
C SER A 188 28.79 -47.17 -1.80
N ASP A 189 30.11 -47.05 -1.87
CA ASP A 189 30.94 -47.54 -2.95
C ASP A 189 30.73 -49.04 -3.18
N GLU A 190 30.65 -49.36 -4.46
CA GLU A 190 30.44 -50.66 -5.07
C GLU A 190 31.48 -51.69 -4.59
N LYS A 191 31.05 -52.81 -3.99
CA LYS A 191 31.76 -54.11 -4.11
C LYS A 191 30.82 -55.30 -3.96
N ARG A 192 30.38 -55.88 -5.08
CA ARG A 192 30.26 -57.34 -5.25
C ARG A 192 30.36 -57.77 -6.72
N PRO A 193 31.53 -58.22 -7.21
CA PRO A 193 31.59 -59.21 -8.26
C PRO A 193 31.80 -60.60 -7.65
N GLY A 194 31.01 -61.55 -8.12
CA GLY A 194 31.04 -62.93 -7.67
C GLY A 194 32.36 -63.64 -7.96
N ALA A 195 32.71 -64.56 -7.07
CA ALA A 195 33.65 -65.63 -7.35
C ALA A 195 32.99 -66.95 -6.91
N LYS A 196 32.63 -67.79 -7.90
CA LYS A 196 32.31 -69.20 -7.67
C LYS A 196 33.61 -69.94 -7.34
N PRO A 197 33.64 -70.87 -6.38
CA PRO A 197 34.80 -71.72 -6.19
C PRO A 197 34.86 -72.77 -7.32
N ARG A 198 35.98 -72.80 -8.07
CA ARG A 198 36.32 -73.98 -8.89
C ARG A 198 36.72 -75.09 -7.94
N ARG A 199 35.97 -76.21 -7.97
CA ARG A 199 36.44 -77.48 -7.39
C ARG A 199 37.62 -77.97 -8.23
N ALA A 200 38.72 -78.28 -7.56
CA ALA A 200 39.77 -79.13 -8.11
C ALA A 200 39.57 -80.54 -7.55
N SER A 201 39.58 -81.50 -8.48
CA SER A 201 39.81 -82.96 -8.34
C SER A 201 39.00 -83.72 -7.31
#